data_AF-A0A661PDK7-F1
#
_entry.id   AF-A0A661PDK7-F1
#
_cell.length_a   1.000
_cell.length_b   1.000
_cell.length_c   1.000
_cell.angle_alpha   90.00
_cell.angle_beta   90.00
_cell.angle_gamma   90.00
#
_symmetry.space_group_name_H-M   'P 1'
#
loop_
_entity.id
_entity.type
_entity.pdbx_description
1 polymer ?
#
loop_
_entity_poly.entity_id
_entity_poly.type
_entity_poly.pdbx_seq_one_letter_code
_entity_poly.pdbx_strand_id
1 'polypeptide(L)' 'MSEEKSPWMCHVCDGYFTVGEGIVCDECFMLTCNEHITTATILNEASGLYELKKICVECQFKKTLNQ' A
#
# COMPACT_ATOMS: atom_id res chain seq x y z
N MET A 1 19.83 19.36 -11.81
CA MET A 1 19.22 18.33 -12.65
C MET A 1 17.97 17.87 -11.93
N SER A 2 16.80 18.30 -12.39
CA SER A 2 15.52 17.81 -11.87
C SER A 2 15.35 16.38 -12.37
N GLU A 3 15.42 15.41 -11.46
CA GLU A 3 15.09 14.01 -11.78
C GLU A 3 13.67 13.98 -12.34
N GLU A 4 13.52 13.60 -13.61
CA GLU A 4 12.22 13.37 -14.22
C GLU A 4 11.59 12.15 -13.54
N LYS A 5 10.78 12.39 -12.50
CA LYS A 5 9.99 11.32 -11.88
C LYS A 5 8.97 10.83 -12.90
N SER A 6 9.08 9.56 -13.28
CA SER A 6 8.07 8.93 -14.13
C SER A 6 6.70 9.02 -13.43
N PRO A 7 5.64 9.37 -14.17
CA PRO A 7 4.31 9.37 -13.61
C PRO A 7 3.95 7.97 -13.12
N TRP A 8 3.24 7.91 -12.01
CA TRP A 8 2.74 6.67 -11.43
C TRP A 8 1.26 6.80 -11.08
N MET A 9 0.60 5.67 -10.89
CA MET A 9 -0.84 5.60 -10.64
C MET A 9 -1.11 4.90 -9.30
N CYS A 10 -2.04 5.44 -8.51
CA CYS A 10 -2.59 4.71 -7.38
C CYS A 10 -3.57 3.65 -7.87
N HIS A 11 -3.35 2.39 -7.50
CA HIS A 11 -4.23 1.29 -7.95
C HIS A 11 -5.65 1.31 -7.35
N VAL A 12 -5.89 2.11 -6.30
CA VAL A 12 -7.18 2.16 -5.59
C VAL A 12 -8.10 3.22 -6.20
N CYS A 13 -7.57 4.39 -6.58
CA CYS A 13 -8.36 5.50 -7.11
C CYS A 13 -8.04 5.87 -8.56
N ASP A 14 -7.10 5.14 -9.19
CA ASP A 14 -6.59 5.40 -10.54
C ASP A 14 -6.03 6.82 -10.74
N GLY A 15 -5.74 7.54 -9.65
CA GLY A 15 -5.15 8.87 -9.68
C GLY A 15 -3.73 8.81 -10.25
N TYR A 16 -3.43 9.69 -11.21
CA TYR A 16 -2.10 9.85 -11.80
C TYR A 16 -1.31 10.92 -11.06
N PHE A 17 -0.10 10.58 -10.64
CA PHE A 17 0.78 11.44 -9.87
C PHE A 17 2.11 11.62 -10.59
N THR A 18 2.53 12.87 -10.75
CA THR A 18 3.84 13.25 -11.29
C THR A 18 4.79 13.77 -10.21
N VAL A 19 4.28 13.94 -8.99
CA VAL A 19 5.00 14.48 -7.83
C VAL A 19 4.91 13.47 -6.68
N GLY A 20 6.01 13.33 -5.94
CA GLY A 20 6.11 12.37 -4.84
C GLY A 20 6.36 10.94 -5.32
N GLU A 21 6.24 9.98 -4.40
CA GLU A 21 6.48 8.56 -4.64
C GLU A 21 5.26 7.77 -4.19
N GLY A 22 4.83 6.82 -5.03
CA GLY A 22 3.82 5.86 -4.64
C GLY A 22 4.41 4.87 -3.64
N ILE A 23 3.63 4.48 -2.65
CA ILE A 23 4.04 3.49 -1.66
C ILE A 23 3.48 2.12 -2.08
N VAL A 24 4.33 1.10 -2.05
CA VAL A 24 3.93 -0.27 -2.38
C VAL A 24 3.19 -0.90 -1.21
N CYS A 25 2.04 -1.52 -1.49
CA CYS A 25 1.32 -2.33 -0.51
C CYS A 25 2.06 -3.66 -0.27
N ASP A 26 2.28 -4.01 1.00
CA ASP A 26 2.99 -5.24 1.40
C ASP A 26 2.21 -6.55 1.14
N GLU A 27 0.95 -6.46 0.73
CA GLU A 27 0.08 -7.62 0.50
C GLU A 27 -0.27 -7.83 -0.99
N CYS A 28 -0.59 -6.75 -1.73
CA CYS A 28 -0.89 -6.85 -3.17
C CYS A 28 0.24 -6.36 -4.08
N PHE A 29 1.30 -5.79 -3.52
CA PHE A 29 2.48 -5.29 -4.24
C PHE A 29 2.20 -4.18 -5.27
N MET A 30 1.05 -3.51 -5.17
CA MET A 30 0.65 -2.41 -6.05
C MET A 30 0.98 -1.04 -5.45
N LEU A 31 1.24 -0.05 -6.31
CA LEU A 31 1.48 1.33 -5.90
C LEU A 31 0.20 2.01 -5.41
N THR A 32 0.32 2.70 -4.29
CA THR A 32 -0.80 3.32 -3.57
C THR A 32 -0.45 4.74 -3.13
N CYS A 33 -1.38 5.69 -3.26
CA CYS A 33 -1.17 7.04 -2.74
C CYS A 33 -1.30 7.08 -1.21
N ASN A 34 -0.80 8.16 -0.60
CA ASN A 34 -0.82 8.34 0.86
C ASN A 34 -2.24 8.32 1.45
N GLU A 35 -3.27 8.65 0.69
CA GLU A 35 -4.67 8.63 1.16
C GLU A 35 -5.25 7.22 1.22
N HIS A 36 -4.76 6.31 0.38
CA HIS A 36 -5.30 4.95 0.25
C HIS A 36 -4.38 3.87 0.82
N ILE A 37 -3.31 4.27 1.51
CA ILE A 37 -2.41 3.36 2.21
C ILE A 37 -2.44 3.63 3.71
N THR A 38 -2.35 2.57 4.51
CA THR A 38 -2.33 2.65 5.97
C THR A 38 -1.31 1.67 6.54
N THR A 39 -0.97 1.84 7.81
CA THR A 39 -0.18 0.87 8.56
C THR A 39 -1.12 -0.05 9.33
N ALA A 40 -0.98 -1.36 9.14
CA ALA A 40 -1.76 -2.36 9.84
C ALA A 40 -0.86 -3.39 10.53
N THR A 41 -1.34 -3.90 11.66
CA THR A 41 -0.71 -5.00 12.39
C THR A 41 -1.22 -6.32 11.81
N ILE A 42 -0.33 -7.12 11.22
CA ILE A 42 -0.66 -8.36 10.51
C ILE A 42 0.12 -9.52 11.13
N LEU A 43 -0.56 -10.62 11.43
CA LEU A 43 0.09 -11.85 11.87
C LEU A 43 0.92 -12.42 10.71
N ASN A 44 2.22 -12.59 10.92
CA ASN A 44 3.09 -13.34 10.04
C ASN A 44 3.00 -14.82 10.42
N GLU A 45 2.42 -15.63 9.53
CA GLU A 45 2.21 -17.07 9.79
C GLU A 45 3.52 -17.87 9.91
N ALA A 46 4.62 -17.40 9.32
CA ALA A 46 5.90 -18.09 9.38
C ALA A 46 6.61 -17.88 10.72
N SER A 47 6.49 -16.69 11.32
CA SER A 47 7.11 -16.37 12.61
C SER A 47 6.15 -16.53 13.79
N GLY A 48 4.84 -16.53 13.54
CA GLY A 48 3.79 -16.46 14.56
C GLY A 48 3.70 -15.10 15.26
N LEU A 49 4.40 -14.08 14.76
CA LEU A 49 4.46 -12.75 15.35
C LEU A 49 3.63 -11.75 14.55
N TYR A 50 3.13 -10.73 15.23
CA TYR A 50 2.48 -9.60 14.58
C TYR A 50 3.53 -8.60 14.07
N GLU A 51 3.39 -8.20 12.81
CA GLU A 51 4.27 -7.26 12.12
C GLU A 51 3.49 -6.01 11.68
N LEU A 52 4.15 -4.86 11.69
CA LEU A 52 3.61 -3.64 11.12
C LEU A 52 3.89 -3.63 9.62
N LYS A 53 2.83 -3.63 8.81
CA LYS A 53 2.89 -3.60 7.35
C LYS A 53 2.15 -2.39 6.81
N LYS A 54 2.65 -1.81 5.71
CA LYS A 54 1.94 -0.81 4.93
C LYS A 54 1.05 -1.51 3.91
N ILE A 55 -0.26 -1.34 4.04
CA ILE A 55 -1.24 -1.99 3.17
C ILE A 55 -2.21 -0.98 2.58
N CYS A 56 -2.71 -1.24 1.38
CA CYS A 56 -3.78 -0.45 0.80
C CYS A 56 -5.10 -0.71 1.51
N VAL A 57 -6.02 0.25 1.45
CA VAL A 57 -7.35 0.15 2.07
C VAL A 57 -8.14 -1.07 1.59
N GLU A 58 -7.99 -1.49 0.32
CA GLU A 58 -8.66 -2.70 -0.17
C GLU A 58 -8.15 -3.97 0.51
N CYS A 59 -6.83 -4.11 0.68
CA CYS A 59 -6.24 -5.21 1.42
C CYS A 59 -6.64 -5.18 2.90
N GLN A 60 -6.73 -3.99 3.49
CA GLN A 60 -7.21 -3.83 4.86
C GLN A 60 -8.66 -4.33 5.00
N PHE A 61 -9.58 -3.89 4.13
CA PHE A 61 -10.97 -4.32 4.15
C PHE A 61 -11.13 -5.83 3.98
N LYS A 62 -10.38 -6.44 3.05
CA LYS A 62 -10.40 -7.89 2.85
C LYS A 62 -9.96 -8.66 4.11
N LYS A 63 -9.01 -8.14 4.88
CA LYS A 63 -8.59 -8.78 6.14
C LYS A 63 -9.67 -8.65 7.22
N THR A 64 -10.30 -7.48 7.36
CA THR A 64 -11.35 -7.27 8.37
C THR A 64 -12.57 -8.17 8.15
N LEU A 65 -12.90 -8.52 6.91
CA LEU A 65 -14.03 -9.41 6.59
C LEU A 65 -13.74 -10.90 6.86
N ASN A 66 -12.46 -11.28 6.93
CA ASN A 66 -12.02 -12.66 7.09
C ASN A 66 -11.52 -12.98 8.52
N GLN A 67 -11.68 -12.03 9.46
CA GLN A 67 -11.42 -12.20 10.89
C GLN A 67 -12.69 -12.61 11.62
#